data_AF-D3IIS4-F1
#
_entry.id   AF-D3IIS4-F1
#
_cell.length_a   1.000
_cell.length_b   1.000
_cell.length_c   1.000
_cell.angle_alpha   90.00
_cell.angle_beta   90.00
_cell.angle_gamma   90.00
#
_symmetry.space_group_name_H-M   'P 1'
#
loop_
_entity.id
_entity.type
_entity.pdbx_description
1 polymer ?
#
loop_
_entity_poly.entity_id
_entity_poly.type
_entity_poly.pdbx_seq_one_letter_code
_entity_poly.pdbx_strand_id
1 'polypeptide(L)' 'MEHVYIIAEIGCNHCGDATIAKEMVKKAKACGVDAVKFQTFKASALISKYAPKADYQKKTTGENEN' A
#
# COMPACT_ATOMS: atom_id res chain seq x y z
N MET A 1 -13.53 -1.97 -29.87
CA MET A 1 -12.34 -1.95 -29.00
C MET A 1 -12.69 -2.72 -27.74
N GLU A 2 -11.80 -3.58 -27.26
CA GLU A 2 -12.00 -4.24 -25.97
C GLU A 2 -11.81 -3.22 -24.82
N HIS A 3 -12.53 -3.45 -23.73
CA HIS A 3 -12.44 -2.62 -22.54
C HIS A 3 -11.10 -2.82 -21.84
N VAL A 4 -10.35 -1.73 -21.58
CA VAL A 4 -9.12 -1.79 -20.78
C VAL A 4 -9.51 -1.93 -19.32
N TYR A 5 -9.11 -3.03 -18.68
CA TYR A 5 -9.38 -3.27 -17.26
C TYR A 5 -8.42 -2.45 -16.37
N ILE A 6 -8.96 -1.54 -15.58
CA ILE A 6 -8.21 -0.62 -14.72
C ILE A 6 -8.29 -1.08 -13.26
N ILE A 7 -7.12 -1.25 -12.64
CA ILE A 7 -6.97 -1.62 -11.24
C ILE A 7 -6.36 -0.46 -10.45
N ALA A 8 -7.10 0.09 -9.49
CA ALA A 8 -6.55 1.05 -8.54
C ALA A 8 -5.71 0.34 -7.48
N GLU A 9 -4.41 0.62 -7.44
CA GLU A 9 -3.49 0.04 -6.46
C GLU A 9 -3.52 0.84 -5.15
N ILE A 10 -4.26 0.32 -4.16
CA ILE A 10 -4.28 0.90 -2.81
C ILE A 10 -3.03 0.46 -2.02
N GLY A 11 -2.56 -0.77 -2.25
CA GLY A 11 -1.33 -1.27 -1.64
C GLY A 11 -1.40 -1.25 -0.12
N CYS A 12 -0.41 -0.62 0.51
CA CYS A 12 -0.34 -0.35 1.96
C CYS A 12 -0.64 1.12 2.32
N ASN A 13 -1.15 1.93 1.39
CA ASN A 13 -1.33 3.38 1.56
C ASN A 13 -2.37 3.76 2.64
N HIS A 14 -3.18 2.80 3.07
CA HIS A 14 -4.11 2.99 4.18
C HIS A 14 -3.43 2.99 5.57
N CYS A 15 -2.11 2.73 5.65
CA CYS A 15 -1.31 2.82 6.87
C CYS A 15 -1.88 2.03 8.07
N GLY A 16 -2.50 0.88 7.80
CA GLY A 16 -3.14 0.05 8.84
C GLY A 16 -4.53 0.52 9.30
N ASP A 17 -5.04 1.66 8.80
CA ASP A 17 -6.36 2.18 9.15
C ASP A 17 -7.45 1.65 8.20
N ALA A 18 -8.39 0.90 8.76
CA ALA A 18 -9.51 0.32 8.01
C ALA A 18 -10.54 1.36 7.53
N THR A 19 -10.68 2.48 8.22
CA THR A 19 -11.55 3.60 7.82
C THR A 19 -10.99 4.25 6.56
N ILE A 20 -9.68 4.57 6.57
CA ILE A 20 -8.98 5.13 5.39
C ILE A 20 -9.07 4.14 4.21
N ALA A 21 -8.86 2.85 4.45
CA ALA A 21 -9.01 1.82 3.41
C ALA A 21 -10.40 1.84 2.77
N LYS A 22 -11.47 1.91 3.58
CA LYS A 22 -12.86 1.99 3.07
C LYS A 22 -13.10 3.26 2.28
N GLU A 23 -12.57 4.40 2.70
CA GLU A 23 -12.68 5.65 1.95
C GLU A 23 -11.95 5.58 0.61
N MET A 24 -10.76 4.99 0.57
CA MET A 24 -10.01 4.77 -0.67
C MET A 24 -10.80 3.92 -1.67
N VAL A 25 -11.46 2.85 -1.22
CA VAL A 25 -12.34 2.02 -2.08
C VAL A 25 -13.51 2.84 -2.64
N LYS A 26 -14.17 3.67 -1.81
CA LYS A 26 -15.26 4.53 -2.27
C LYS A 26 -14.79 5.53 -3.33
N LYS A 27 -13.62 6.15 -3.14
CA LYS A 27 -13.02 7.08 -4.10
C LYS A 27 -12.62 6.38 -5.40
N ALA A 28 -11.98 5.21 -5.31
CA ALA A 28 -11.62 4.41 -6.48
C ALA A 28 -12.86 4.05 -7.32
N LYS A 29 -13.95 3.61 -6.67
CA LYS A 29 -15.24 3.38 -7.34
C LYS A 29 -15.77 4.64 -8.02
N ALA A 30 -15.69 5.80 -7.37
CA ALA A 30 -16.12 7.08 -7.95
C ALA A 30 -15.28 7.49 -9.19
N CYS A 31 -14.03 7.04 -9.28
CA CYS A 31 -13.16 7.23 -10.44
C CYS A 31 -13.44 6.26 -11.60
N GLY A 32 -14.35 5.28 -11.43
CA GLY A 32 -14.75 4.36 -12.50
C GLY A 32 -13.76 3.22 -12.76
N VAL A 33 -12.93 2.83 -11.79
CA VAL A 33 -12.05 1.66 -11.93
C VAL A 33 -12.83 0.36 -11.80
N ASP A 34 -12.33 -0.71 -12.42
CA ASP A 34 -12.95 -2.03 -12.36
C ASP A 34 -12.68 -2.76 -11.05
N ALA A 35 -11.48 -2.55 -10.49
CA ALA A 35 -11.06 -3.19 -9.26
C ALA A 35 -10.12 -2.32 -8.43
N VAL A 36 -9.99 -2.70 -7.17
CA VAL A 36 -8.98 -2.21 -6.24
C VAL A 36 -8.06 -3.36 -5.84
N LYS A 37 -6.76 -3.07 -5.64
CA LYS A 37 -5.77 -4.05 -5.19
C LYS A 37 -5.11 -3.61 -3.89
N PHE A 38 -5.14 -4.49 -2.90
CA PHE A 38 -4.40 -4.36 -1.64
C PHE A 38 -3.14 -5.23 -1.66
N GLN A 39 -2.18 -4.90 -0.79
CA GLN A 39 -1.03 -5.76 -0.53
C GLN A 39 -1.26 -6.51 0.78
N THR A 40 -1.00 -7.80 0.80
CA THR A 40 -1.06 -8.64 2.00
C THR A 40 0.32 -9.23 2.25
N PHE A 41 0.92 -8.91 3.40
CA PHE A 41 2.21 -9.43 3.80
C PHE A 41 2.31 -9.49 5.32
N LYS A 42 3.20 -10.35 5.81
CA LYS A 42 3.73 -10.27 7.18
C LYS A 42 5.10 -9.62 7.05
N ALA A 43 5.35 -8.51 7.75
CA ALA A 43 6.63 -7.80 7.65
C ALA A 43 7.82 -8.74 7.90
N SER A 44 7.72 -9.60 8.92
CA SER A 44 8.73 -10.62 9.26
C SER A 44 8.99 -11.67 8.17
N ALA A 45 8.05 -11.87 7.25
CA ALA A 45 8.20 -12.79 6.11
C ALA A 45 8.59 -12.07 4.81
N LEU A 46 8.55 -10.74 4.78
CA LEU A 46 8.81 -9.94 3.59
C LEU A 46 10.18 -9.27 3.63
N ILE A 47 10.59 -8.77 4.80
CA ILE A 47 11.85 -8.04 4.95
C ILE A 47 12.78 -8.75 5.93
N SER A 48 14.05 -8.85 5.54
CA SER A 48 15.11 -9.32 6.43
C SER A 48 15.42 -8.26 7.48
N LYS A 49 15.66 -8.66 8.73
CA LYS A 49 16.20 -7.78 9.78
C LYS A 49 17.56 -7.16 9.43
N TYR A 50 18.23 -7.67 8.39
CA TYR A 50 19.50 -7.15 7.89
C TYR A 50 19.33 -6.27 6.65
N ALA A 51 18.10 -6.12 6.14
CA ALA A 51 17.85 -5.28 4.98
C ALA A 51 18.08 -3.81 5.37
N PRO A 52 18.88 -3.05 4.61
CA PRO A 52 19.05 -1.64 4.87
C PRO A 52 17.73 -0.91 4.60
N LYS A 53 17.40 0.07 5.46
CA LYS A 53 16.31 1.02 5.20
C LYS A 53 16.52 1.71 3.85
N ALA A 54 15.43 1.97 3.12
CA ALA A 54 15.48 2.88 1.99
C ALA A 54 15.84 4.30 2.47
N ASP A 55 16.48 5.10 1.62
CA ASP A 55 17.01 6.41 2.04
C ASP A 55 15.94 7.37 2.54
N TYR A 56 14.71 7.29 2.02
CA TYR A 56 13.60 8.09 2.52
C TYR A 56 13.15 7.66 3.93
N GLN A 57 13.25 6.36 4.25
CA GLN A 57 12.90 5.84 5.58
C GLN A 57 13.94 6.25 6.63
N LYS A 58 15.23 6.32 6.25
CA LYS A 58 16.29 6.84 7.14
C LYS A 58 16.05 8.29 7.56
N LYS A 59 15.43 9.09 6.70
CA LYS A 59 15.12 10.52 6.97
C LYS A 59 13.93 10.71 7.90
N THR A 60 12.99 9.76 7.90
CA THR A 60 11.70 9.89 8.59
C THR A 60 11.55 9.01 9.83
N THR A 61 12.44 8.03 10.03
CA THR A 61 12.41 7.10 11.17
C THR A 61 13.77 7.04 11.86
N GLY A 62 13.78 6.83 13.17
CA GLY A 62 15.03 6.71 13.94
C GLY A 62 15.87 5.49 13.53
N GLU A 63 17.17 5.53 13.83
CA GLU A 63 18.12 4.46 13.48
C GLU A 63 17.79 3.10 14.12
N ASN A 64 17.00 3.07 15.21
CA ASN A 64 16.75 1.88 16.03
C ASN A 64 15.49 1.08 15.70
N GLU A 65 14.73 1.44 14.67
CA GLU A 65 13.56 0.65 14.23
C GLU A 65 13.98 -0.32 13.13
N ASN A 66 13.82 -1.63 13.36
CA ASN A 66 13.97 -2.70 12.36
C ASN A 66 12.60 -3.31 12.03
#